data_AF-A0A926H6Y8-F1
#
_entry.id   AF-A0A926H6Y8-F1
#
_cell.length_a   1.000
_cell.length_b   1.000
_cell.length_c   1.000
_cell.angle_alpha   90.00
_cell.angle_beta   90.00
_cell.angle_gamma   90.00
#
_symmetry.space_group_name_H-M   'P 1'
#
loop_
_entity.id
_entity.type
_entity.pdbx_description
1 polymer ?
#
loop_
_entity_poly.entity_id
_entity_poly.type
_entity_poly.pdbx_seq_one_letter_code
_entity_poly.pdbx_strand_id
1 'polypeptide(L)'
;MAEETPGLESTSNIIPINIEDEMRGAYIDYSMSVIISRALPDVRDGLKPVHRRVLFGMAELGVNYNKPHKKSARIVGEVLGKYHPHGDSSVYDTMVRMAQDWSLRYPLVDGQGNFGSIDGDSPAAMRYTEARLKRIAEELLTDIYKETVDFQPNFDDSLEEPTVMPGKLPNLLLNGSSGIAVGMATNMMPHNLSEVIDGVIASIDMPEISIDELCTFI
;
A
#
# COMPACT_ATOMS: atom_id res chain seq x y z
N MET A 1 44.20 42.02 -42.07
CA MET A 1 44.25 42.12 -40.60
C MET A 1 42.85 42.42 -40.12
N ALA A 2 42.10 41.37 -39.82
CA ALA A 2 40.94 41.39 -38.95
C ALA A 2 41.11 40.14 -38.09
N GLU A 3 41.17 40.37 -36.78
CA GLU A 3 41.62 39.43 -35.76
C GLU A 3 40.67 38.22 -35.65
N GLU A 4 41.25 37.02 -35.64
CA GLU A 4 40.59 35.83 -35.10
C GLU A 4 40.43 36.03 -33.60
N THR A 5 39.20 36.19 -33.12
CA THR A 5 38.90 36.03 -31.69
C THR A 5 39.02 34.54 -31.34
N PRO A 6 39.91 34.15 -30.40
CA PRO A 6 40.00 32.77 -29.97
C PRO A 6 38.71 32.42 -29.22
N GLY A 7 37.97 31.44 -29.75
CA GLY A 7 36.78 30.91 -29.10
C GLY A 7 37.13 30.39 -27.71
N LEU A 8 36.37 30.85 -26.70
CA LEU A 8 36.45 30.34 -25.34
C LEU A 8 36.29 28.81 -25.34
N GLU A 9 37.37 28.10 -25.03
CA GLU A 9 37.26 26.72 -24.56
C GLU A 9 36.73 26.70 -23.11
N SER A 10 35.91 25.68 -22.83
CA SER A 10 35.29 25.31 -21.56
C SER A 10 34.01 26.06 -21.14
N THR A 11 32.92 25.83 -21.88
CA THR A 11 31.57 25.97 -21.31
C THR A 11 30.94 24.58 -21.25
N SER A 12 30.66 24.12 -20.02
CA SER A 12 29.76 23.01 -19.63
C SER A 12 29.54 21.86 -20.63
N ASN A 13 29.74 20.61 -20.19
CA ASN A 13 29.25 19.41 -20.90
C ASN A 13 27.72 19.46 -21.11
N ILE A 14 27.25 20.18 -22.13
CA ILE A 14 25.86 20.27 -22.53
C ILE A 14 25.60 19.07 -23.43
N ILE A 15 24.86 18.11 -22.91
CA ILE A 15 24.41 16.94 -23.68
C ILE A 15 23.08 17.35 -24.33
N PRO A 16 23.00 17.45 -25.66
CA PRO A 16 21.72 17.72 -26.33
C PRO A 16 20.81 16.51 -26.18
N ILE A 17 19.56 16.73 -25.74
CA ILE A 17 18.55 15.69 -25.55
C ILE A 17 17.40 15.96 -26.52
N ASN A 18 16.95 14.92 -27.24
CA ASN A 18 15.76 15.00 -28.08
C ASN A 18 14.51 15.04 -27.20
N ILE A 19 13.67 16.07 -27.37
CA ILE A 19 12.45 16.26 -26.57
C ILE A 19 11.46 15.09 -26.70
N GLU A 20 11.33 14.47 -27.87
CA GLU A 20 10.41 13.35 -28.08
C GLU A 20 10.86 12.12 -27.29
N ASP A 21 12.16 11.81 -27.34
CA ASP A 21 12.75 10.67 -26.63
C ASP A 21 12.67 10.87 -25.12
N GLU A 22 13.00 12.08 -24.64
CA GLU A 22 12.93 12.42 -23.21
C GLU A 22 11.50 12.37 -22.68
N MET A 23 10.54 12.95 -23.41
CA MET A 23 9.14 12.90 -23.01
C MET A 23 8.61 11.47 -22.97
N ARG A 24 8.99 10.63 -23.94
CA ARG A 24 8.59 9.22 -23.97
C ARG A 24 9.18 8.46 -22.77
N GLY A 25 10.47 8.62 -22.51
CA GLY A 25 11.17 7.97 -21.40
C GLY A 25 10.58 8.37 -20.05
N ALA A 26 10.56 9.69 -19.75
CA ALA A 26 10.05 10.21 -18.50
C ALA A 26 8.58 9.85 -18.24
N TYR A 27 7.74 9.86 -19.29
CA TYR A 27 6.34 9.47 -19.17
C TYR A 27 6.18 7.98 -18.86
N ILE A 28 6.95 7.09 -19.50
CA ILE A 28 6.90 5.64 -19.24
C ILE A 28 7.36 5.35 -17.82
N ASP A 29 8.47 5.93 -17.36
CA ASP A 29 9.01 5.70 -16.02
C ASP A 29 8.01 6.12 -14.93
N TYR A 30 7.41 7.31 -15.08
CA TYR A 30 6.36 7.76 -14.18
C TYR A 30 5.13 6.85 -14.22
N SER A 31 4.68 6.47 -15.42
CA SER A 31 3.49 5.63 -15.60
C SER A 31 3.66 4.27 -14.94
N MET A 32 4.81 3.62 -15.17
CA MET A 32 5.13 2.33 -14.58
C MET A 32 5.23 2.41 -13.06
N SER A 33 5.85 3.46 -12.51
CA SER A 33 5.92 3.71 -11.07
C SER A 33 4.52 3.85 -10.46
N VAL A 34 3.60 4.57 -11.11
CA VAL A 34 2.22 4.74 -10.63
C VAL A 34 1.44 3.43 -10.68
N ILE A 35 1.55 2.66 -11.77
CA ILE A 35 0.83 1.40 -11.95
C ILE A 35 1.28 0.35 -10.91
N ILE A 36 2.58 0.11 -10.81
CA ILE A 36 3.15 -0.96 -9.98
C ILE A 36 3.20 -0.55 -8.50
N SER A 37 3.68 0.65 -8.21
CA SER A 37 4.13 1.01 -6.86
C SER A 37 3.19 1.97 -6.14
N ARG A 38 1.99 2.25 -6.69
CA ARG A 38 1.06 3.21 -6.06
C ARG A 38 -0.41 2.84 -6.18
N ALA A 39 -0.92 2.69 -7.40
CA ALA A 39 -2.35 2.78 -7.66
C ALA A 39 -3.09 1.44 -7.50
N LEU A 40 -2.47 0.33 -7.92
CA LEU A 40 -3.10 -0.99 -7.94
C LEU A 40 -2.64 -1.84 -6.75
N PRO A 41 -3.52 -2.68 -6.18
CA PRO A 41 -3.13 -3.66 -5.17
C PRO A 41 -2.39 -4.85 -5.79
N ASP A 42 -1.59 -5.57 -4.99
CA ASP A 42 -1.10 -6.88 -5.36
C ASP A 42 -2.20 -7.93 -5.15
N VAL A 43 -2.37 -8.87 -6.08
CA VAL A 43 -3.41 -9.91 -6.01
C VAL A 43 -3.23 -10.85 -4.82
N ARG A 44 -1.98 -11.06 -4.38
CA ARG A 44 -1.62 -12.05 -3.36
C ARG A 44 -2.04 -11.62 -1.95
N ASP A 45 -1.96 -10.33 -1.64
CA ASP A 45 -2.34 -9.79 -0.32
C ASP A 45 -3.45 -8.73 -0.36
N GLY A 46 -3.83 -8.26 -1.56
CA GLY A 46 -4.84 -7.22 -1.75
C GLY A 46 -4.39 -5.83 -1.30
N LEU A 47 -3.10 -5.61 -1.05
CA LEU A 47 -2.58 -4.36 -0.50
C LEU A 47 -1.82 -3.55 -1.55
N LYS A 48 -2.00 -2.24 -1.48
CA LYS A 48 -1.09 -1.27 -2.12
C LYS A 48 0.15 -1.05 -1.24
N PRO A 49 1.28 -0.57 -1.79
CA PRO A 49 2.51 -0.40 -1.02
C PRO A 49 2.36 0.43 0.26
N VAL A 50 1.57 1.52 0.25
CA VAL A 50 1.35 2.33 1.45
C VAL A 50 0.62 1.54 2.56
N HIS A 51 -0.36 0.71 2.23
CA HIS A 51 -1.05 -0.14 3.22
C HIS A 51 -0.08 -1.16 3.82
N ARG A 52 0.71 -1.82 2.96
CA ARG A 52 1.71 -2.81 3.38
C ARG A 52 2.72 -2.21 4.35
N ARG A 53 3.27 -1.04 4.00
CA ARG A 53 4.24 -0.30 4.84
C ARG A 53 3.65 0.17 6.15
N VAL A 54 2.38 0.62 6.17
CA VAL A 54 1.69 0.98 7.42
C VAL A 54 1.54 -0.24 8.33
N LEU A 55 1.02 -1.36 7.83
CA LEU A 55 0.80 -2.56 8.63
C LEU A 55 2.13 -3.18 9.11
N PHE A 56 3.14 -3.23 8.25
CA PHE A 56 4.47 -3.72 8.59
C PHE A 56 5.15 -2.80 9.62
N GLY A 57 5.14 -1.48 9.41
CA GLY A 57 5.69 -0.51 10.36
C GLY A 57 4.97 -0.53 11.72
N MET A 58 3.66 -0.80 11.74
CA MET A 58 2.90 -1.03 12.97
C MET A 58 3.35 -2.30 13.70
N ALA A 59 3.57 -3.39 12.98
CA ALA A 59 4.07 -4.65 13.55
C ALA A 59 5.49 -4.48 14.12
N GLU A 60 6.41 -3.87 13.36
CA GLU A 60 7.78 -3.55 13.78
C GLU A 60 7.82 -2.63 15.01
N LEU A 61 6.91 -1.65 15.08
CA LEU A 61 6.76 -0.78 16.25
C LEU A 61 6.17 -1.51 17.48
N GLY A 62 5.69 -2.74 17.31
CA GLY A 62 5.09 -3.56 18.34
C GLY A 62 3.71 -3.08 18.80
N VAL A 63 2.91 -2.51 17.90
CA VAL A 63 1.52 -2.10 18.18
C VAL A 63 0.50 -3.17 17.77
N ASN A 64 0.73 -4.38 18.24
CA ASN A 64 -0.12 -5.57 18.04
C ASN A 64 -1.49 -5.40 18.72
N TYR A 65 -2.49 -6.23 18.37
CA TYR A 65 -3.87 -6.08 18.86
C TYR A 65 -3.97 -6.18 20.39
N ASN A 66 -3.05 -6.94 21.01
CA ASN A 66 -3.02 -7.18 22.44
C ASN A 66 -2.19 -6.14 23.22
N LYS A 67 -1.67 -5.11 22.55
CA LYS A 67 -0.92 -4.00 23.16
C LYS A 67 -1.78 -2.75 23.29
N PRO A 68 -1.41 -1.80 24.17
CA PRO A 68 -2.04 -0.48 24.21
C PRO A 68 -1.87 0.26 22.88
N HIS A 69 -2.82 1.15 22.57
CA HIS A 69 -2.68 2.05 21.43
C HIS A 69 -1.44 2.95 21.60
N LYS A 70 -0.84 3.37 20.47
CA LYS A 70 0.19 4.41 20.44
C LYS A 70 -0.29 5.58 19.61
N LYS A 71 0.22 6.78 19.92
CA LYS A 71 -0.06 8.00 19.16
C LYS A 71 0.15 7.77 17.66
N SER A 72 -0.84 8.17 16.86
CA SER A 72 -0.79 8.03 15.41
C SER A 72 0.43 8.74 14.82
N ALA A 73 0.82 9.90 15.36
CA ALA A 73 2.04 10.61 14.96
C ALA A 73 3.32 9.74 15.09
N ARG A 74 3.39 8.86 16.08
CA ARG A 74 4.53 7.93 16.25
C ARG A 74 4.53 6.85 15.18
N ILE A 75 3.36 6.30 14.87
CA ILE A 75 3.21 5.27 13.82
C ILE A 75 3.55 5.85 12.45
N VAL A 76 3.03 7.04 12.15
CA VAL A 76 3.32 7.76 10.90
C VAL A 76 4.81 8.05 10.78
N GLY A 77 5.44 8.59 11.84
CA GLY A 77 6.88 8.87 11.84
C GLY A 77 7.74 7.61 11.61
N GLU A 78 7.35 6.48 12.20
CA GLU A 78 8.04 5.19 12.00
C GLU A 78 8.00 4.75 10.54
N VAL A 79 6.80 4.77 9.93
CA VAL A 79 6.59 4.35 8.54
C VAL A 79 7.30 5.27 7.56
N LEU A 80 7.25 6.58 7.79
CA LEU A 80 7.94 7.57 6.96
C LEU A 80 9.45 7.42 7.01
N GLY A 81 10.00 7.31 8.23
CA GLY A 81 11.44 7.27 8.43
C GLY A 81 12.09 6.01 7.89
N LYS A 82 11.35 4.89 7.83
CA LYS A 82 11.90 3.58 7.44
C LYS A 82 11.49 3.09 6.06
N TYR A 83 10.24 3.33 5.64
CA TYR A 83 9.65 2.59 4.52
C TYR A 83 8.97 3.48 3.47
N HIS A 84 8.43 4.64 3.83
CA HIS A 84 7.59 5.45 2.94
C HIS A 84 8.11 6.90 2.77
N PRO A 85 8.99 7.17 1.79
CA PRO A 85 9.63 8.49 1.60
C PRO A 85 8.70 9.50 0.90
N HIS A 86 7.45 9.61 1.36
CA HIS A 86 6.43 10.51 0.82
C HIS A 86 5.77 11.30 1.95
N GLY A 87 4.67 12.00 1.66
CA GLY A 87 3.99 12.86 2.65
C GLY A 87 3.48 12.09 3.87
N ASP A 88 3.51 12.74 5.03
CA ASP A 88 2.93 12.22 6.26
C ASP A 88 1.41 12.05 6.15
N SER A 89 0.75 12.96 5.44
CA SER A 89 -0.68 12.89 5.16
C SER A 89 -1.10 11.59 4.46
N SER A 90 -0.34 11.12 3.45
CA SER A 90 -0.71 9.89 2.74
C SER A 90 -0.65 8.66 3.64
N VAL A 91 0.30 8.62 4.57
CA VAL A 91 0.43 7.54 5.55
C VAL A 91 -0.69 7.63 6.59
N TYR A 92 -0.95 8.82 7.13
CA TYR A 92 -1.99 9.03 8.14
C TYR A 92 -3.39 8.74 7.58
N ASP A 93 -3.73 9.28 6.41
CA ASP A 93 -5.03 9.07 5.77
C ASP A 93 -5.26 7.60 5.41
N THR A 94 -4.20 6.89 5.00
CA THR A 94 -4.26 5.45 4.77
C THR A 94 -4.57 4.69 6.07
N MET A 95 -3.87 5.01 7.17
CA MET A 95 -4.12 4.40 8.47
C MET A 95 -5.53 4.72 8.99
N VAL A 96 -6.00 5.95 8.78
CA VAL A 96 -7.35 6.37 9.16
C VAL A 96 -8.40 5.56 8.41
N ARG A 97 -8.29 5.46 7.08
CA ARG A 97 -9.22 4.64 6.27
C ARG A 97 -9.24 3.19 6.70
N MET A 98 -8.09 2.62 7.05
CA MET A 98 -8.01 1.25 7.55
C MET A 98 -8.65 1.03 8.93
N ALA A 99 -8.99 2.11 9.65
CA ALA A 99 -9.65 2.07 10.95
C ALA A 99 -11.16 2.35 10.88
N GLN A 100 -11.66 2.84 9.74
CA GLN A 100 -13.07 3.20 9.55
C GLN A 100 -13.89 1.98 9.09
N ASP A 101 -14.91 1.60 9.86
CA ASP A 101 -15.78 0.45 9.61
C ASP A 101 -16.77 0.65 8.45
N TRP A 102 -17.08 1.90 8.08
CA TRP A 102 -17.81 2.22 6.85
C TRP A 102 -16.91 2.25 5.60
N SER A 103 -15.57 2.33 5.77
CA SER A 103 -14.63 2.36 4.65
C SER A 103 -14.13 0.97 4.26
N LEU A 104 -13.91 0.09 5.24
CA LEU A 104 -13.48 -1.29 5.03
C LEU A 104 -14.46 -2.25 5.69
N ARG A 105 -14.81 -3.32 4.97
CA ARG A 105 -15.69 -4.38 5.49
C ARG A 105 -15.10 -5.07 6.71
N TYR A 106 -13.77 -5.23 6.72
CA TYR A 106 -12.98 -5.74 7.84
C TYR A 106 -11.80 -4.79 8.11
N PRO A 107 -11.96 -3.82 9.03
CA PRO A 107 -10.90 -2.89 9.39
C PRO A 107 -9.62 -3.60 9.86
N LEU A 108 -8.48 -3.08 9.42
CA LEU A 108 -7.16 -3.63 9.74
C LEU A 108 -6.48 -2.88 10.89
N VAL A 109 -6.98 -1.67 11.20
CA VAL A 109 -6.47 -0.81 12.27
C VAL A 109 -7.55 -0.58 13.33
N ASP A 110 -7.15 -0.62 14.60
CA ASP A 110 -7.96 -0.28 15.75
C ASP A 110 -7.58 1.14 16.19
N GLY A 111 -8.48 2.09 15.93
CA GLY A 111 -8.27 3.51 16.22
C GLY A 111 -8.95 3.94 17.52
N GLN A 112 -8.29 4.80 18.28
CA GLN A 112 -8.84 5.47 19.46
C GLN A 112 -8.78 7.00 19.28
N GLY A 113 -9.94 7.65 19.42
CA GLY A 113 -10.11 9.09 19.17
C GLY A 113 -11.06 9.34 17.99
N ASN A 114 -11.07 10.57 17.47
CA ASN A 114 -11.89 10.92 16.31
C ASN A 114 -11.18 10.54 15.00
N PHE A 115 -11.67 9.51 14.33
CA PHE A 115 -11.19 9.03 13.02
C PHE A 115 -12.10 9.47 11.85
N GLY A 116 -12.92 10.49 12.05
CA GLY A 116 -13.87 11.01 11.06
C GLY A 116 -15.27 10.42 11.22
N SER A 117 -16.15 10.76 10.28
CA SER A 117 -17.55 10.31 10.26
C SER A 117 -18.01 9.98 8.84
N ILE A 118 -19.16 9.29 8.72
CA ILE A 118 -19.82 9.03 7.43
C ILE A 118 -20.36 10.31 6.77
N ASP A 119 -20.58 11.36 7.57
CA ASP A 119 -21.07 12.66 7.09
C ASP A 119 -19.97 13.49 6.40
N GLY A 120 -18.74 12.97 6.36
CA GLY A 120 -17.60 13.61 5.70
C GLY A 120 -16.71 14.42 6.64
N ASP A 121 -16.91 14.33 7.96
CA ASP A 121 -15.99 14.98 8.91
C ASP A 121 -14.61 14.37 8.83
N SER A 122 -13.60 15.23 8.73
CA SER A 122 -12.20 14.80 8.73
C SER A 122 -11.79 14.22 10.09
N PRO A 123 -10.83 13.27 10.12
CA PRO A 123 -10.25 12.80 11.37
C PRO A 123 -9.60 13.95 12.14
N ALA A 124 -9.48 13.81 13.46
CA ALA A 124 -8.66 14.72 14.25
C ALA A 124 -7.19 14.60 13.83
N ALA A 125 -6.38 15.63 14.11
CA ALA A 125 -4.94 15.55 13.80
C ALA A 125 -4.26 14.36 14.50
N MET A 126 -3.25 13.75 13.86
CA MET A 126 -2.52 12.56 14.33
C MET A 126 -1.87 12.67 15.73
N ARG A 127 -1.79 13.87 16.30
CA ARG A 127 -1.36 14.10 17.69
C ARG A 127 -2.43 13.74 18.73
N TYR A 128 -3.70 13.69 18.34
CA TYR A 128 -4.83 13.38 19.20
C TYR A 128 -5.26 11.92 19.10
N THR A 129 -5.15 11.32 17.91
CA THR A 129 -5.54 9.93 17.68
C THR A 129 -4.45 8.96 18.11
N GLU A 130 -4.87 7.76 18.48
CA GLU A 130 -4.00 6.63 18.76
C GLU A 130 -4.46 5.42 17.93
N ALA A 131 -3.55 4.51 17.60
CA ALA A 131 -3.89 3.31 16.84
C ALA A 131 -3.06 2.10 17.27
N ARG A 132 -3.56 0.91 16.94
CA ARG A 132 -2.88 -0.40 16.98
C ARG A 132 -3.47 -1.31 15.90
N LEU A 133 -2.89 -2.48 15.67
CA LEU A 133 -3.42 -3.46 14.73
C LEU A 133 -4.74 -4.05 15.24
N LYS A 134 -5.70 -4.29 14.35
CA LYS A 134 -6.82 -5.20 14.65
C LYS A 134 -6.30 -6.62 14.64
N ARG A 135 -6.96 -7.51 15.40
CA ARG A 135 -6.60 -8.94 15.44
C ARG A 135 -6.57 -9.58 14.05
N ILE A 136 -7.50 -9.22 13.17
CA ILE A 136 -7.55 -9.75 11.80
C ILE A 136 -6.33 -9.35 10.95
N ALA A 137 -5.74 -8.17 11.21
CA ALA A 137 -4.57 -7.71 10.47
C ALA A 137 -3.32 -8.53 10.79
N GLU A 138 -3.24 -9.15 11.98
CA GLU A 138 -2.11 -10.03 12.32
C GLU A 138 -2.10 -11.31 11.49
N GLU A 139 -3.26 -11.80 11.01
CA GLU A 139 -3.31 -12.94 10.10
C GLU A 139 -2.61 -12.64 8.76
N LEU A 140 -2.61 -11.38 8.31
CA LEU A 140 -1.85 -10.96 7.13
C LEU A 140 -0.34 -11.00 7.37
N LEU A 141 0.11 -10.75 8.60
CA LEU A 141 1.52 -10.64 9.00
C LEU A 141 2.09 -11.96 9.56
N THR A 142 1.23 -12.95 9.80
CA THR A 142 1.63 -14.17 10.50
C THR A 142 2.68 -14.92 9.67
N ASP A 143 3.73 -15.36 10.36
CA ASP A 143 4.88 -16.09 9.80
C ASP A 143 5.82 -15.27 8.89
N ILE A 144 5.70 -13.94 8.83
CA ILE A 144 6.51 -13.08 7.96
C ILE A 144 8.04 -13.21 8.16
N TYR A 145 8.50 -13.54 9.38
CA TYR A 145 9.93 -13.74 9.69
C TYR A 145 10.40 -15.20 9.55
N LYS A 146 9.57 -16.08 8.96
CA LYS A 146 9.93 -17.48 8.72
C LYS A 146 10.30 -17.73 7.26
N GLU A 147 10.90 -16.74 6.60
CA GLU A 147 11.33 -16.82 5.20
C GLU A 147 10.18 -17.20 4.24
N THR A 148 8.96 -16.74 4.54
CA THR A 148 7.76 -17.07 3.74
C THR A 148 7.52 -16.14 2.56
N VAL A 149 8.15 -14.95 2.57
CA VAL A 149 8.04 -13.93 1.53
C VAL A 149 9.40 -13.29 1.30
N ASP A 150 9.61 -12.80 0.09
CA ASP A 150 10.82 -12.05 -0.25
C ASP A 150 10.77 -10.66 0.39
N PHE A 151 11.92 -10.24 0.91
CA PHE A 151 12.18 -8.90 1.36
C PHE A 151 13.02 -8.16 0.30
N GLN A 152 12.85 -6.85 0.24
CA GLN A 152 13.62 -5.97 -0.62
C GLN A 152 14.23 -4.83 0.21
N PRO A 153 15.36 -4.25 -0.22
CA PRO A 153 15.87 -3.04 0.40
C PRO A 153 14.83 -1.92 0.40
N ASN A 154 14.83 -1.11 1.47
CA ASN A 154 14.03 0.09 1.55
C ASN A 154 14.61 1.21 0.66
N PHE A 155 14.05 2.41 0.71
CA PHE A 155 14.39 3.49 -0.22
C PHE A 155 15.81 4.05 -0.10
N ASP A 156 16.54 3.76 0.99
CA ASP A 156 17.92 4.18 1.22
C ASP A 156 18.87 3.00 1.46
N ASP A 157 18.43 1.77 1.14
CA ASP A 157 19.16 0.52 1.29
C ASP A 157 19.67 0.22 2.71
N SER A 158 19.13 0.89 3.75
CA SER A 158 19.55 0.71 5.15
C SER A 158 18.74 -0.34 5.91
N LEU A 159 17.53 -0.66 5.43
CA LEU A 159 16.59 -1.61 6.01
C LEU A 159 15.96 -2.46 4.90
N GLU A 160 15.20 -3.47 5.30
CA GLU A 160 14.41 -4.29 4.39
C GLU A 160 12.91 -4.14 4.66
N GLU A 161 12.10 -4.26 3.61
CA GLU A 161 10.64 -4.32 3.67
C GLU A 161 10.09 -5.50 2.88
N PRO A 162 8.96 -6.09 3.29
CA PRO A 162 8.37 -7.21 2.57
C PRO A 162 7.80 -6.76 1.21
N THR A 163 8.08 -7.54 0.17
CA THR A 163 7.50 -7.31 -1.17
C THR A 163 5.99 -7.56 -1.19
N VAL A 164 5.54 -8.55 -0.41
CA VAL A 164 4.15 -8.97 -0.23
C VAL A 164 3.96 -9.47 1.21
N MET A 165 2.73 -9.44 1.73
CA MET A 165 2.41 -10.08 3.00
C MET A 165 2.22 -11.60 2.83
N PRO A 166 2.51 -12.44 3.86
CA PRO A 166 2.25 -13.88 3.82
C PRO A 166 0.83 -14.28 3.39
N GLY A 167 -0.17 -13.44 3.65
CA GLY A 167 -1.46 -13.52 2.94
C GLY A 167 -2.38 -14.68 3.36
N LYS A 168 -2.46 -15.01 4.67
CA LYS A 168 -3.39 -16.05 5.16
C LYS A 168 -4.88 -15.72 4.99
N LEU A 169 -5.19 -14.47 4.68
CA LEU A 169 -6.54 -14.00 4.42
C LEU A 169 -6.66 -13.55 2.96
N PRO A 170 -7.75 -13.91 2.25
CA PRO A 170 -8.03 -13.44 0.88
C PRO A 170 -8.46 -11.96 0.87
N ASN A 171 -7.65 -11.08 1.42
CA ASN A 171 -7.99 -9.70 1.76
C ASN A 171 -8.42 -8.85 0.54
N LEU A 172 -7.90 -9.15 -0.66
CA LEU A 172 -8.35 -8.50 -1.89
C LEU A 172 -9.86 -8.67 -2.12
N LEU A 173 -10.40 -9.86 -1.88
CA LEU A 173 -11.82 -10.15 -2.03
C LEU A 173 -12.64 -9.64 -0.84
N LEU A 174 -12.09 -9.79 0.37
CA LEU A 174 -12.78 -9.40 1.61
C LEU A 174 -13.01 -7.90 1.72
N ASN A 175 -11.98 -7.10 1.43
CA ASN A 175 -12.02 -5.66 1.60
C ASN A 175 -12.15 -4.90 0.28
N GLY A 176 -11.91 -5.56 -0.85
CA GLY A 176 -11.90 -4.89 -2.15
C GLY A 176 -10.73 -3.93 -2.30
N SER A 177 -10.73 -3.18 -3.41
CA SER A 177 -9.76 -2.13 -3.65
C SER A 177 -10.25 -1.22 -4.77
N SER A 178 -10.03 0.09 -4.63
CA SER A 178 -10.26 1.05 -5.69
C SER A 178 -8.97 1.81 -5.99
N GLY A 179 -8.67 2.01 -7.26
CA GLY A 179 -7.43 2.65 -7.68
C GLY A 179 -7.50 3.17 -9.10
N ILE A 180 -6.92 4.36 -9.31
CA ILE A 180 -6.80 4.99 -10.63
C ILE A 180 -5.30 5.13 -10.91
N ALA A 181 -4.82 4.45 -11.95
CA ALA A 181 -3.44 4.47 -12.38
C ALA A 181 -3.31 5.29 -13.68
N VAL A 182 -2.17 5.19 -14.36
CA VAL A 182 -2.01 5.77 -15.70
C VAL A 182 -2.57 4.80 -16.74
N GLY A 183 -3.63 5.21 -17.44
CA GLY A 183 -4.26 4.42 -18.51
C GLY A 183 -5.14 3.26 -18.05
N MET A 184 -5.32 3.05 -16.74
CA MET A 184 -6.15 1.97 -16.20
C MET A 184 -6.73 2.32 -14.82
N ALA A 185 -7.78 1.62 -14.43
CA ALA A 185 -8.40 1.73 -13.12
C ALA A 185 -8.88 0.36 -12.62
N THR A 186 -9.01 0.22 -11.31
CA THR A 186 -9.60 -0.95 -10.64
C THR A 186 -10.66 -0.50 -9.65
N ASN A 187 -11.72 -1.30 -9.53
CA ASN A 187 -12.76 -1.13 -8.52
C ASN A 187 -13.35 -2.50 -8.16
N MET A 188 -12.92 -3.05 -7.02
CA MET A 188 -13.39 -4.33 -6.49
C MET A 188 -14.20 -4.08 -5.22
N MET A 189 -15.40 -4.66 -5.15
CA MET A 189 -16.27 -4.57 -3.98
C MET A 189 -15.85 -5.56 -2.88
N PRO A 190 -16.11 -5.25 -1.61
CA PRO A 190 -15.88 -6.19 -0.51
C PRO A 190 -16.88 -7.35 -0.51
N HIS A 191 -16.47 -8.50 0.02
CA HIS A 191 -17.27 -9.72 0.13
C HIS A 191 -17.32 -10.24 1.58
N ASN A 192 -18.24 -11.15 1.87
CA ASN A 192 -18.30 -11.82 3.17
C ASN A 192 -17.15 -12.82 3.34
N LEU A 193 -16.63 -12.95 4.56
CA LEU A 193 -15.53 -13.86 4.87
C LEU A 193 -15.96 -15.32 4.75
N SER A 194 -17.14 -15.68 5.23
CA SER A 194 -17.62 -17.06 5.17
C SER A 194 -17.81 -17.51 3.73
N GLU A 195 -18.54 -16.72 2.94
CA GLU A 195 -18.77 -16.96 1.50
C GLU A 195 -17.47 -17.12 0.70
N VAL A 196 -16.50 -16.20 0.90
CA VAL A 196 -15.22 -16.28 0.20
C VAL A 196 -14.45 -17.54 0.59
N ILE A 197 -14.45 -17.92 1.86
CA ILE A 197 -13.74 -19.13 2.32
C ILE A 197 -14.46 -20.40 1.81
N ASP A 198 -15.79 -20.43 1.83
CA ASP A 198 -16.57 -21.54 1.31
C ASP A 198 -16.31 -21.72 -0.20
N GLY A 199 -16.25 -20.62 -0.96
CA GLY A 199 -15.86 -20.63 -2.37
C GLY A 199 -14.41 -21.08 -2.61
N VAL A 200 -13.46 -20.66 -1.77
CA VAL A 200 -12.07 -21.14 -1.83
C VAL A 200 -11.99 -22.64 -1.57
N ILE A 201 -12.68 -23.15 -0.54
CA ILE A 201 -12.74 -24.59 -0.25
C ILE A 201 -13.35 -25.35 -1.42
N ALA A 202 -14.47 -24.86 -1.97
CA ALA A 202 -15.12 -25.47 -3.13
C ALA A 202 -14.18 -25.53 -4.35
N SER A 203 -13.38 -24.49 -4.59
CA SER A 203 -12.39 -24.47 -5.68
C SER A 203 -11.22 -25.43 -5.49
N ILE A 204 -10.87 -25.75 -4.24
CA ILE A 204 -9.85 -26.75 -3.90
C ILE A 204 -10.41 -28.16 -4.11
N ASP A 205 -11.62 -28.42 -3.65
CA ASP A 205 -12.27 -29.73 -3.73
C ASP A 205 -12.71 -30.06 -5.17
N MET A 206 -13.09 -29.04 -5.95
CA MET A 206 -13.53 -29.15 -7.35
C MET A 206 -12.75 -28.17 -8.23
N PRO A 207 -11.54 -28.55 -8.72
CA PRO A 207 -10.69 -27.65 -9.51
C PRO A 207 -11.29 -27.14 -10.83
N GLU A 208 -12.30 -27.86 -11.36
CA GLU A 208 -13.03 -27.51 -12.59
C GLU A 208 -14.39 -26.86 -12.30
N ILE A 209 -14.61 -26.36 -11.07
CA ILE A 209 -15.85 -25.67 -10.69
C ILE A 209 -16.11 -24.51 -11.64
N SER A 210 -17.33 -24.47 -12.19
CA SER A 210 -17.74 -23.36 -13.06
C SER A 210 -18.01 -22.09 -12.26
N ILE A 211 -18.02 -20.94 -12.95
CA ILE A 211 -18.36 -19.65 -12.32
C ILE A 211 -19.76 -19.70 -11.71
N ASP A 212 -20.74 -20.30 -12.41
CA ASP A 212 -22.12 -20.40 -11.94
C ASP A 212 -22.23 -21.22 -10.65
N GLU A 213 -21.45 -22.29 -10.53
CA GLU A 213 -21.39 -23.11 -9.31
C GLU A 213 -20.68 -22.37 -8.17
N LEU A 214 -19.58 -21.66 -8.45
CA LEU A 214 -18.87 -20.86 -7.45
C LEU A 214 -19.76 -19.76 -6.86
N CYS A 215 -20.58 -19.12 -7.69
CA CYS A 215 -21.57 -18.12 -7.26
C CYS A 215 -22.65 -18.67 -6.33
N THR A 216 -22.81 -19.99 -6.18
CA THR A 216 -23.75 -20.55 -5.18
C THR A 216 -23.20 -20.52 -3.74
N PHE A 217 -21.89 -20.32 -3.60
CA PHE A 217 -21.20 -20.18 -2.31
C PHE A 217 -21.01 -18.72 -1.88
N ILE A 218 -21.21 -17.76 -2.81
CA ILE A 218 -20.97 -16.33 -2.61
C ILE A 218 -22.29 -15.57 -2.51
#